data_AF-A0AAV5ILI8-F1
#
_entry.id   AF-A0AAV5ILI8-F1
#
_cell.length_a   1.000
_cell.length_b   1.000
_cell.length_c   1.000
_cell.angle_alpha   90.00
_cell.angle_beta   90.00
_cell.angle_gamma   90.00
#
_symmetry.space_group_name_H-M   'P 1'
#
loop_
_entity.id
_entity.type
_entity.pdbx_description
1 polymer ?
#
loop_
_entity_poly.entity_id
_entity_poly.type
_entity_poly.pdbx_seq_one_letter_code
_entity_poly.pdbx_strand_id
1 'polypeptide(L)'
;MISKVQFLDRHHLLIKFGGVVDGGLSRTADHHPSFFAVYNMETTEIVAFYQNAADDLYHLFEQYCDHLHATSRNSLHMNFVSSHSNNIHAQDQLKCMKNKASNTSQFVKKMLSSLPFSCQSQSPSPYFDQSLFRFDEKLISAGDRHRQLTDHPIKFISRRRHILKFKIKSGPEFGSTDGRSKKISSFLFHPFLPLALSIQQTLFLQPPVVNIHFRR
;
A
#
# COMPACT_ATOMS: atom_id res chain seq x y z
N MET A 1 0.89 24.54 -8.89
CA MET A 1 2.19 23.82 -8.79
C MET A 1 1.94 22.33 -9.01
N ILE A 2 2.76 21.65 -9.81
CA ILE A 2 2.71 20.20 -10.01
C ILE A 2 3.27 19.52 -8.76
N SER A 3 2.57 18.54 -8.22
CA SER A 3 2.98 17.80 -7.01
C SER A 3 3.63 16.47 -7.36
N LYS A 4 3.02 15.71 -8.27
CA LYS A 4 3.51 14.40 -8.71
C LYS A 4 3.10 14.09 -10.15
N VAL A 5 3.88 13.24 -10.81
CA VAL A 5 3.64 12.78 -12.18
C VAL A 5 3.93 11.28 -12.29
N GLN A 6 3.18 10.57 -13.13
CA GLN A 6 3.39 9.16 -13.43
C GLN A 6 3.02 8.85 -14.88
N PHE A 7 3.72 7.89 -15.50
CA PHE A 7 3.30 7.30 -16.77
C PHE A 7 2.10 6.36 -16.58
N LEU A 8 1.05 6.58 -17.37
CA LEU A 8 -0.04 5.62 -17.53
C LEU A 8 0.30 4.58 -18.60
N ASP A 9 0.92 5.04 -19.68
CA ASP A 9 1.43 4.22 -20.77
C ASP A 9 2.58 4.97 -21.50
N ARG A 10 2.94 4.54 -22.71
CA ARG A 10 4.04 5.14 -23.49
C ARG A 10 3.75 6.55 -24.02
N HIS A 11 2.49 6.98 -24.02
CA HIS A 11 2.01 8.25 -24.58
C HIS A 11 1.38 9.18 -23.53
N HIS A 12 0.87 8.64 -22.42
CA HIS A 12 0.07 9.39 -21.46
C HIS A 12 0.73 9.51 -20.08
N LEU A 13 0.67 10.72 -19.52
CA LEU A 13 1.05 11.03 -18.14
C LEU A 13 -0.18 11.34 -17.30
N LEU A 14 -0.24 10.78 -16.09
CA LEU A 14 -1.11 11.25 -15.02
C LEU A 14 -0.36 12.29 -14.20
N ILE A 15 -0.85 13.53 -14.22
CA ILE A 15 -0.26 14.67 -13.50
C ILE A 15 -1.20 15.07 -12.37
N LYS A 16 -0.67 15.21 -11.16
CA LYS A 16 -1.39 15.76 -10.01
C LYS A 16 -0.96 17.19 -9.74
N PHE A 17 -1.94 18.09 -9.70
CA PHE A 17 -1.78 19.51 -9.36
C PHE A 17 -2.32 19.78 -7.96
N GLY A 18 -1.66 20.67 -7.23
CA GLY A 18 -2.06 21.03 -5.87
C GLY A 18 -1.60 20.01 -4.81
N GLY A 19 -1.77 20.39 -3.54
CA GLY A 19 -1.15 19.68 -2.41
C GLY A 19 0.31 20.11 -2.24
N VAL A 20 0.53 21.19 -1.48
CA VAL A 20 1.86 21.55 -1.00
C VAL A 20 2.43 20.34 -0.26
N VAL A 21 3.58 19.86 -0.71
CA VAL A 21 4.34 18.82 -0.03
C VAL A 21 5.13 19.50 1.08
N ASP A 22 4.47 19.80 2.19
CA ASP A 22 5.25 20.04 3.41
C ASP A 22 5.71 18.66 3.92
N GLY A 23 7.00 18.42 3.71
CA GLY A 23 7.71 17.29 4.29
C GLY A 23 7.55 17.33 5.81
N GLY A 24 6.87 16.32 6.35
CA GLY A 24 6.76 16.11 7.79
C GLY A 24 5.39 16.48 8.37
N LEU A 25 4.72 15.44 8.90
CA LEU A 25 3.78 15.53 10.02
C LEU A 25 2.47 16.33 9.90
N SER A 26 2.06 16.87 8.75
CA SER A 26 0.76 17.55 8.69
C SER A 26 -0.42 16.60 8.40
N ARG A 27 -1.27 16.38 9.39
CA ARG A 27 -2.57 15.66 9.27
C ARG A 27 -3.66 16.51 8.58
N THR A 28 -3.35 17.70 8.08
CA THR A 28 -4.33 18.66 7.53
C THR A 28 -4.24 18.87 6.01
N ALA A 29 -3.40 18.11 5.31
CA ALA A 29 -3.23 18.19 3.85
C ALA A 29 -4.49 17.79 3.03
N ASP A 30 -5.51 17.20 3.67
CA ASP A 30 -6.74 16.75 3.02
C ASP A 30 -7.71 17.88 2.62
N HIS A 31 -7.45 19.13 3.02
CA HIS A 31 -8.35 20.27 2.76
C HIS A 31 -8.02 21.10 1.51
N HIS A 32 -6.84 20.93 0.91
CA HIS A 32 -6.49 21.69 -0.29
C HIS A 32 -7.06 21.03 -1.56
N PRO A 33 -7.65 21.81 -2.48
CA PRO A 33 -8.11 21.27 -3.74
C PRO A 33 -6.90 20.74 -4.52
N SER A 34 -6.97 19.48 -4.93
CA SER A 34 -6.05 18.90 -5.91
C SER A 34 -6.80 18.48 -7.16
N PHE A 35 -6.09 18.47 -8.27
CA PHE A 35 -6.62 18.11 -9.57
C PHE A 35 -5.71 17.08 -10.23
N PHE A 36 -6.29 16.26 -11.09
CA PHE A 36 -5.58 15.31 -11.91
C PHE A 36 -5.79 15.66 -13.37
N ALA A 37 -4.74 15.61 -14.18
CA ALA A 37 -4.87 15.68 -15.63
C ALA A 37 -4.20 14.47 -16.28
N VAL A 38 -4.79 13.99 -17.37
CA VAL A 38 -4.16 13.05 -18.28
C VAL A 38 -3.61 13.84 -19.44
N TYR A 39 -2.29 13.88 -19.56
CA TYR A 39 -1.56 14.61 -20.59
C TYR A 39 -1.03 13.66 -21.64
N ASN A 40 -1.32 13.92 -22.91
CA ASN A 40 -0.75 13.19 -24.04
C ASN A 40 0.57 13.87 -24.44
N MET A 41 1.67 13.11 -24.36
CA MET A 41 3.01 13.61 -24.65
C MET A 41 3.29 13.81 -26.14
N GLU A 42 2.55 13.12 -27.02
CA GLU A 42 2.73 13.19 -28.46
C GLU A 42 1.95 14.37 -29.07
N THR A 43 0.70 14.55 -28.68
CA THR A 43 -0.14 15.68 -29.14
C THR A 43 0.04 16.94 -28.31
N THR A 44 0.64 16.82 -27.13
CA THR A 44 0.80 17.90 -26.12
C THR A 44 -0.53 18.42 -25.54
N GLU A 45 -1.59 17.62 -25.59
CA GLU A 45 -2.93 18.00 -25.14
C GLU A 45 -3.32 17.38 -23.79
N ILE A 46 -4.23 18.03 -23.08
CA ILE A 46 -4.89 17.46 -21.89
C ILE A 46 -6.12 16.70 -22.36
N VAL A 47 -6.06 15.37 -22.26
CA VAL A 47 -7.12 14.45 -22.71
C VAL A 47 -8.25 14.36 -21.68
N ALA A 48 -7.92 14.47 -20.39
CA ALA A 48 -8.90 14.44 -19.31
C ALA A 48 -8.45 15.29 -18.12
N PHE A 49 -9.41 15.86 -17.40
CA PHE A 49 -9.17 16.66 -16.20
C PHE A 49 -10.19 16.31 -15.11
N TYR A 50 -9.70 16.00 -13.90
CA TYR A 50 -10.50 15.52 -12.78
C TYR A 50 -10.19 16.31 -11.51
N GLN A 51 -11.20 16.50 -10.67
CA GLN A 51 -11.01 17.00 -9.30
C GLN A 51 -10.71 15.82 -8.34
N ASN A 52 -10.06 16.08 -7.20
CA ASN A 52 -9.65 15.07 -6.20
C ASN A 52 -10.76 14.13 -5.68
N ALA A 53 -12.03 14.44 -5.92
CA ALA A 53 -13.18 13.67 -5.49
C ALA A 53 -14.08 13.23 -6.65
N ALA A 54 -13.55 13.17 -7.87
CA ALA A 54 -14.31 12.75 -9.04
C ALA A 54 -14.59 11.24 -8.99
N ASP A 55 -15.87 10.87 -8.98
CA ASP A 55 -16.31 9.46 -8.95
C ASP A 55 -15.84 8.70 -10.20
N ASP A 56 -15.78 9.35 -11.37
CA ASP A 56 -15.31 8.72 -12.61
C ASP A 56 -13.85 8.27 -12.51
N LEU A 57 -12.98 9.12 -11.95
CA LEU A 57 -11.57 8.77 -11.72
C LEU A 57 -11.44 7.66 -10.67
N TYR A 58 -12.32 7.67 -9.66
CA TYR A 58 -12.39 6.59 -8.69
C TYR A 58 -12.82 5.26 -9.31
N HIS A 59 -13.78 5.25 -10.24
CA HIS A 59 -14.19 4.04 -10.95
C HIS A 59 -13.06 3.47 -11.81
N LEU A 60 -12.32 4.34 -12.50
CA LEU A 60 -11.11 3.92 -13.23
C LEU A 60 -10.06 3.34 -12.30
N PHE A 61 -9.83 3.99 -11.15
CA PHE A 61 -8.92 3.47 -10.12
C PHE A 61 -9.37 2.10 -9.60
N GLU A 62 -10.64 1.94 -9.23
CA GLU A 62 -11.19 0.69 -8.71
C GLU A 62 -11.04 -0.47 -9.71
N GLN A 63 -11.13 -0.19 -11.00
CA GLN A 63 -11.02 -1.21 -12.05
C GLN A 63 -9.57 -1.50 -12.46
N TYR A 64 -8.70 -0.48 -12.53
CA TYR A 64 -7.38 -0.56 -13.15
C TYR A 64 -6.21 -0.16 -12.23
N CYS A 65 -6.41 -0.14 -10.91
CA CYS A 65 -5.35 0.28 -9.96
C CYS A 65 -4.05 -0.53 -10.11
N ASP A 66 -4.11 -1.79 -10.52
CA ASP A 66 -2.95 -2.64 -10.76
C ASP A 66 -2.09 -2.15 -11.94
N HIS A 67 -2.71 -1.57 -12.98
CA HIS A 67 -2.02 -0.97 -14.13
C HIS A 67 -1.36 0.36 -13.78
N LEU A 68 -1.87 1.05 -12.75
CA LEU A 68 -1.23 2.24 -12.18
C LEU A 68 -0.03 1.87 -11.29
N HIS A 69 0.31 0.60 -11.11
CA HIS A 69 1.57 0.20 -10.53
C HIS A 69 2.48 -0.31 -11.63
N ALA A 70 3.79 -0.05 -11.53
CA ALA A 70 4.76 -0.40 -12.56
C ALA A 70 4.55 -1.83 -13.06
N THR A 71 4.06 -1.96 -14.28
CA THR A 71 3.85 -3.25 -14.95
C THR A 71 4.59 -3.24 -16.27
N SER A 72 5.74 -3.91 -16.25
CA SER A 72 6.25 -4.59 -17.42
C SER A 72 6.43 -6.06 -17.02
N ARG A 73 5.41 -6.88 -17.29
CA ARG A 73 5.48 -8.35 -17.21
C ARG A 73 6.27 -8.97 -18.38
N ASN A 74 7.22 -8.22 -18.94
CA ASN A 74 7.96 -8.66 -20.13
C ASN A 74 9.14 -9.58 -19.80
N SER A 75 9.48 -9.78 -18.52
CA SER A 75 10.54 -10.70 -18.12
C SER A 75 10.02 -11.86 -17.27
N LEU A 76 10.59 -13.04 -17.47
CA LEU A 76 10.23 -14.26 -16.71
C LEU A 76 10.41 -14.09 -15.19
N HIS A 77 11.33 -13.23 -14.75
CA HIS A 77 11.55 -12.94 -13.33
C HIS A 77 10.53 -11.94 -12.75
N MET A 78 9.92 -11.09 -13.58
CA MET A 78 8.84 -10.18 -13.17
C MET A 78 7.49 -10.91 -12.97
N ASN A 79 7.36 -12.17 -13.42
CA ASN A 79 6.19 -13.02 -13.14
C ASN A 79 6.09 -13.45 -11.67
N PHE A 80 7.20 -13.38 -10.92
CA PHE A 80 7.24 -13.71 -9.50
C PHE A 80 7.07 -12.49 -8.60
N VAL A 81 7.09 -11.28 -9.17
CA VAL A 81 6.67 -10.08 -8.47
C VAL A 81 5.18 -10.19 -8.27
N SER A 82 4.73 -10.38 -7.04
CA SER A 82 3.33 -10.19 -6.70
C SER A 82 3.02 -8.71 -6.86
N SER A 83 2.70 -8.30 -8.08
CA SER A 83 2.15 -6.98 -8.36
C SER A 83 0.92 -6.78 -7.49
N HIS A 84 0.52 -5.52 -7.26
CA HIS A 84 -0.73 -5.21 -6.56
C HIS A 84 -1.89 -5.71 -7.42
N SER A 85 -2.24 -6.99 -7.30
CA SER A 85 -3.28 -7.59 -8.13
C SER A 85 -4.61 -7.03 -7.66
N ASN A 86 -5.34 -6.38 -8.56
CA ASN A 86 -6.71 -5.97 -8.32
C ASN A 86 -7.68 -7.17 -8.41
N ASN A 87 -7.37 -8.22 -7.65
CA ASN A 87 -8.12 -9.47 -7.66
C ASN A 87 -9.46 -9.31 -6.93
N ILE A 88 -10.33 -10.33 -7.03
CA ILE A 88 -11.67 -10.32 -6.43
C ILE A 88 -11.61 -10.02 -4.93
N HIS A 89 -10.61 -10.53 -4.19
CA HIS A 89 -10.49 -10.27 -2.76
C HIS A 89 -10.09 -8.83 -2.43
N ALA A 90 -9.24 -8.21 -3.26
CA ALA A 90 -8.90 -6.80 -3.14
C ALA A 90 -10.12 -5.91 -3.41
N GLN A 91 -10.90 -6.25 -4.44
CA GLN A 91 -12.15 -5.56 -4.76
C GLN A 91 -13.20 -5.73 -3.66
N ASP A 92 -13.40 -6.93 -3.14
CA ASP A 92 -14.35 -7.19 -2.05
C ASP A 92 -13.99 -6.41 -0.79
N GLN A 93 -12.69 -6.32 -0.48
CA GLN A 93 -12.22 -5.52 0.63
C GLN A 93 -12.48 -4.03 0.42
N LEU A 94 -12.19 -3.50 -0.78
CA LEU A 94 -12.45 -2.11 -1.13
C LEU A 94 -13.95 -1.78 -1.03
N LYS A 95 -14.82 -2.66 -1.55
CA LYS A 95 -16.28 -2.55 -1.42
C LYS A 95 -16.71 -2.54 0.05
N CYS A 96 -16.18 -3.44 0.86
CA CYS A 96 -16.44 -3.48 2.29
C CYS A 96 -15.98 -2.20 3.01
N MET A 97 -14.85 -1.61 2.61
CA MET A 97 -14.39 -0.34 3.16
C MET A 97 -15.28 0.83 2.74
N LYS A 98 -15.69 0.87 1.47
CA LYS A 98 -16.62 1.87 0.92
C LYS A 98 -17.96 1.82 1.65
N ASN A 99 -18.53 0.62 1.84
CA ASN A 99 -19.80 0.43 2.55
C ASN A 99 -19.74 0.83 4.03
N LYS A 100 -18.56 0.80 4.65
CA LYS A 100 -18.35 1.24 6.05
C LYS A 100 -18.04 2.74 6.15
N ALA A 101 -17.77 3.42 5.04
CA ALA A 101 -17.47 4.84 5.06
C ALA A 101 -18.76 5.65 5.24
N SER A 102 -18.77 6.56 6.21
CA SER A 102 -19.90 7.47 6.42
C SER A 102 -20.03 8.52 5.32
N ASN A 103 -18.93 8.84 4.64
CA ASN A 103 -18.88 9.86 3.58
C ASN A 103 -18.10 9.33 2.37
N THR A 104 -18.82 9.10 1.27
CA THR A 104 -18.24 8.59 0.01
C THR A 104 -17.20 9.53 -0.58
N SER A 105 -17.45 10.85 -0.56
CA SER A 105 -16.51 11.84 -1.11
C SER A 105 -15.17 11.84 -0.35
N GLN A 106 -15.20 11.75 0.99
CA GLN A 106 -13.98 11.63 1.79
C GLN A 106 -13.26 10.31 1.55
N PHE A 107 -14.02 9.22 1.37
CA PHE A 107 -13.46 7.93 1.02
C PHE A 107 -12.73 7.97 -0.34
N VAL A 108 -13.37 8.54 -1.37
CA VAL A 108 -12.79 8.72 -2.70
C VAL A 108 -11.51 9.54 -2.63
N LYS A 109 -11.53 10.71 -1.96
CA LYS A 109 -10.33 11.53 -1.75
C LYS A 109 -9.20 10.74 -1.09
N LYS A 110 -9.52 9.94 -0.08
CA LYS A 110 -8.55 9.10 0.61
C LYS A 110 -7.95 8.03 -0.32
N MET A 111 -8.75 7.40 -1.16
CA MET A 111 -8.26 6.39 -2.12
C MET A 111 -7.38 7.03 -3.20
N LEU A 112 -7.85 8.12 -3.80
CA LEU A 112 -7.15 8.86 -4.85
C LEU A 112 -5.93 9.64 -4.34
N SER A 113 -5.80 9.87 -3.03
CA SER A 113 -4.63 10.53 -2.43
C SER A 113 -3.31 9.83 -2.76
N SER A 114 -3.36 8.50 -2.94
CA SER A 114 -2.22 7.66 -3.27
C SER A 114 -1.69 7.88 -4.69
N LEU A 115 -2.54 8.39 -5.59
CA LEU A 115 -2.15 8.70 -6.95
C LEU A 115 -1.36 10.01 -7.02
N PRO A 116 -0.36 10.09 -7.91
CA PRO A 116 0.26 8.97 -8.64
C PRO A 116 1.13 8.08 -7.73
N PHE A 117 1.20 6.79 -8.06
CA PHE A 117 1.88 5.79 -7.24
C PHE A 117 3.41 5.88 -7.34
N SER A 118 4.08 5.52 -6.24
CA SER A 118 5.53 5.32 -6.24
C SER A 118 5.87 3.86 -6.48
N CYS A 119 6.58 3.57 -7.56
CA CYS A 119 6.97 2.23 -7.98
C CYS A 119 7.85 1.47 -6.97
N GLN A 120 8.48 2.19 -6.01
CA GLN A 120 9.34 1.61 -4.98
C GLN A 120 8.65 1.46 -3.62
N SER A 121 7.40 1.90 -3.49
CA SER A 121 6.72 1.98 -2.19
C SER A 121 6.11 0.66 -1.70
N GLN A 122 6.30 -0.44 -2.46
CA GLN A 122 5.52 -1.66 -2.31
C GLN A 122 6.37 -2.92 -2.44
N SER A 123 6.11 -3.88 -1.57
CA SER A 123 6.80 -5.17 -1.53
C SER A 123 6.33 -6.09 -2.67
N PRO A 124 7.27 -6.68 -3.45
CA PRO A 124 6.97 -7.65 -4.50
C PRO A 124 6.71 -9.07 -3.97
N SER A 125 6.57 -9.25 -2.66
CA SER A 125 6.54 -10.55 -2.00
C SER A 125 5.19 -11.27 -2.12
N PRO A 126 5.17 -12.56 -2.53
CA PRO A 126 3.93 -13.35 -2.69
C PRO A 126 3.15 -13.53 -1.39
N TYR A 127 3.74 -13.24 -0.22
CA TYR A 127 3.02 -13.24 1.05
C TYR A 127 1.95 -12.16 1.14
N PHE A 128 2.08 -11.07 0.36
CA PHE A 128 1.10 -10.00 0.29
C PHE A 128 0.08 -10.17 -0.82
N ASP A 129 0.17 -11.23 -1.60
CA ASP A 129 -0.85 -11.56 -2.59
C ASP A 129 -2.14 -11.98 -1.87
N GLN A 130 -3.16 -11.13 -1.98
CA GLN A 130 -4.46 -11.35 -1.35
C GLN A 130 -5.23 -12.55 -1.94
N SER A 131 -4.83 -13.05 -3.12
CA SER A 131 -5.34 -14.29 -3.73
C SER A 131 -4.78 -15.54 -3.03
N LEU A 132 -3.59 -15.46 -2.47
CA LEU A 132 -2.92 -16.56 -1.78
C LEU A 132 -3.24 -16.57 -0.28
N PHE A 133 -3.17 -15.40 0.34
CA PHE A 133 -3.27 -15.25 1.80
C PHE A 133 -4.32 -14.22 2.22
N ARG A 134 -4.97 -14.50 3.35
CA ARG A 134 -5.73 -13.56 4.15
C ARG A 134 -4.90 -13.20 5.39
N PHE A 135 -4.70 -11.91 5.60
CA PHE A 135 -4.02 -11.33 6.76
C PHE A 135 -4.73 -10.03 7.18
N ASP A 136 -4.34 -9.46 8.33
CA ASP A 136 -4.89 -8.19 8.80
C ASP A 136 -4.08 -7.01 8.26
N GLU A 137 -4.65 -6.25 7.32
CA GLU A 137 -4.00 -5.11 6.67
C GLU A 137 -3.69 -3.93 7.61
N LYS A 138 -4.33 -3.90 8.79
CA LYS A 138 -4.02 -2.88 9.81
C LYS A 138 -2.65 -3.16 10.43
N LEU A 139 -2.29 -4.44 10.54
CA LEU A 139 -1.05 -4.91 11.16
C LEU A 139 0.09 -4.98 10.16
N ILE A 140 -0.20 -5.34 8.91
CA ILE A 140 0.81 -5.53 7.87
C ILE A 140 0.27 -5.25 6.48
N SER A 141 1.06 -4.66 5.60
CA SER A 141 0.67 -4.39 4.21
C SER A 141 1.87 -4.49 3.27
N ALA A 142 1.60 -4.65 1.98
CA ALA A 142 2.64 -4.59 0.96
C ALA A 142 3.33 -3.23 0.91
N GLY A 143 2.62 -2.14 1.22
CA GLY A 143 3.20 -0.80 1.25
C GLY A 143 4.19 -0.63 2.41
N ASP A 144 5.31 0.03 2.12
CA ASP A 144 6.36 0.36 3.10
C ASP A 144 5.87 1.44 4.06
N ARG A 145 5.21 1.01 5.14
CA ARG A 145 4.68 1.89 6.19
C ARG A 145 4.96 1.28 7.55
N HIS A 146 5.48 2.10 8.46
CA HIS A 146 5.59 1.75 9.86
C HIS A 146 4.19 1.52 10.47
N ARG A 147 4.04 0.41 11.19
CA ARG A 147 2.81 0.02 11.88
C ARG A 147 3.03 0.01 13.38
N GLN A 148 2.00 0.33 14.16
CA GLN A 148 2.07 0.19 15.61
C GLN A 148 2.32 -1.28 15.95
N LEU A 149 3.26 -1.52 16.85
CA LEU A 149 3.58 -2.88 17.30
C LEU A 149 2.37 -3.48 18.01
N THR A 150 2.03 -4.72 17.66
CA THR A 150 1.00 -5.50 18.36
C THR A 150 1.59 -6.72 19.04
N ASP A 151 1.08 -7.02 20.23
CA ASP A 151 1.44 -8.21 20.99
C ASP A 151 0.85 -9.48 20.38
N HIS A 152 -0.24 -9.36 19.65
CA HIS A 152 -0.87 -10.49 18.98
C HIS A 152 -0.12 -10.88 17.70
N PRO A 153 0.07 -12.19 17.45
CA PRO A 153 0.75 -12.66 16.25
C PRO A 153 -0.09 -12.37 14.99
N ILE A 154 0.59 -11.91 13.95
CA ILE A 154 0.01 -11.66 12.63
C ILE A 154 -0.20 -13.02 11.95
N LYS A 155 -1.44 -13.34 11.60
CA LYS A 155 -1.82 -14.65 11.03
C LYS A 155 -1.90 -14.55 9.51
N PHE A 156 -1.23 -15.47 8.81
CA PHE A 156 -1.38 -15.67 7.37
C PHE A 156 -2.17 -16.94 7.12
N ILE A 157 -3.41 -16.77 6.64
CA ILE A 157 -4.36 -17.86 6.38
C ILE A 157 -4.43 -18.08 4.88
N SER A 158 -4.26 -19.32 4.41
CA SER A 158 -4.40 -19.63 2.99
C SER A 158 -5.84 -19.40 2.54
N ARG A 159 -6.03 -18.64 1.45
CA ARG A 159 -7.35 -18.46 0.83
C ARG A 159 -7.89 -19.75 0.24
N ARG A 160 -7.05 -20.53 -0.45
CA ARG A 160 -7.44 -21.79 -1.12
C ARG A 160 -7.98 -22.86 -0.16
N ARG A 161 -7.40 -22.99 1.03
CA ARG A 161 -7.74 -24.07 1.99
C ARG A 161 -8.34 -23.56 3.30
N HIS A 162 -8.42 -22.25 3.51
CA HIS A 162 -8.82 -21.62 4.77
C HIS A 162 -8.05 -22.07 6.02
N ILE A 163 -6.86 -22.64 5.84
CA ILE A 163 -5.98 -23.07 6.94
C ILE A 163 -4.96 -22.00 7.29
N LEU A 164 -4.65 -21.85 8.57
CA LEU A 164 -3.51 -21.07 9.04
C LEU A 164 -2.21 -21.67 8.47
N LYS A 165 -1.46 -20.89 7.69
CA LYS A 165 -0.19 -21.34 7.10
C LYS A 165 1.00 -21.01 7.98
N PHE A 166 1.04 -19.81 8.54
CA PHE A 166 2.07 -19.38 9.47
C PHE A 166 1.62 -18.15 10.25
N LYS A 167 2.40 -17.80 11.27
CA LYS A 167 2.22 -16.62 12.12
C LYS A 167 3.54 -15.86 12.20
N ILE A 168 3.48 -14.54 12.22
CA ILE A 168 4.62 -13.69 12.52
C ILE A 168 4.39 -13.09 13.91
N LYS A 169 5.30 -13.36 14.84
CA LYS A 169 5.32 -12.72 16.14
C LYS A 169 6.22 -11.49 16.03
N SER A 170 5.60 -10.31 16.08
CA SER A 170 6.35 -9.06 16.05
C SER A 170 6.78 -8.59 17.43
N GLY A 171 6.20 -9.10 18.52
CA GLY A 171 6.56 -8.73 19.89
C GLY A 171 7.74 -9.56 20.45
N PRO A 172 8.35 -9.12 21.57
CA PRO A 172 9.40 -9.91 22.23
C PRO A 172 8.86 -11.29 22.64
N GLU A 173 9.66 -12.34 22.42
CA GLU A 173 9.31 -13.74 22.78
C GLU A 173 8.97 -13.90 24.28
N PHE A 174 9.50 -13.00 25.11
CA PHE A 174 9.20 -12.85 26.52
C PHE A 174 8.47 -11.51 26.70
N GLY A 175 7.20 -11.55 27.08
CA GLY A 175 6.28 -10.40 27.11
C GLY A 175 6.93 -9.11 27.60
N SER A 176 6.64 -8.01 26.90
CA SER A 176 7.13 -6.68 27.29
C SER A 176 6.47 -6.28 28.62
N THR A 177 7.25 -6.23 29.70
CA THR A 177 6.81 -5.72 31.01
C THR A 177 6.60 -4.20 31.01
N ASP A 178 7.07 -3.51 29.97
CA ASP A 178 7.01 -2.05 29.89
C ASP A 178 6.02 -1.59 28.82
N GLY A 179 4.79 -1.29 29.26
CA GLY A 179 3.68 -0.81 28.43
C GLY A 179 3.75 0.68 28.07
N ARG A 180 4.86 1.37 28.34
CA ARG A 180 4.95 2.83 28.22
C ARG A 180 5.58 3.35 26.93
N SER A 181 6.25 2.53 26.14
CA SER A 181 6.87 2.97 24.88
C SER A 181 6.04 2.57 23.66
N LYS A 182 5.54 3.55 22.91
CA LYS A 182 4.95 3.33 21.59
C LYS A 182 6.05 2.79 20.66
N LYS A 183 6.00 1.50 20.34
CA LYS A 183 6.91 0.84 19.41
C LYS A 183 6.27 0.77 18.04
N ILE A 184 7.06 1.03 17.00
CA ILE A 184 6.65 0.84 15.60
C ILE A 184 7.39 -0.36 15.02
N SER A 185 6.76 -1.05 14.08
CA SER A 185 7.33 -2.17 13.36
C SER A 185 7.22 -1.94 11.86
N SER A 186 8.28 -2.26 11.13
CA SER A 186 8.27 -2.43 9.68
C SER A 186 8.59 -3.88 9.33
N PHE A 187 8.08 -4.33 8.19
CA PHE A 187 8.25 -5.70 7.73
C PHE A 187 8.83 -5.71 6.34
N LEU A 188 9.92 -6.46 6.17
CA LEU A 188 10.56 -6.66 4.87
C LEU A 188 10.47 -8.13 4.51
N PHE A 189 9.73 -8.45 3.47
CA PHE A 189 9.66 -9.82 2.96
C PHE A 189 10.59 -9.99 1.80
N HIS A 190 11.29 -11.11 1.79
CA HIS A 190 12.09 -11.50 0.66
C HIS A 190 11.16 -11.78 -0.53
N PRO A 191 11.49 -11.33 -1.76
CA PRO A 191 10.65 -11.55 -2.95
C PRO A 191 10.39 -13.02 -3.32
N PHE A 192 11.22 -13.96 -2.86
CA PHE A 192 11.19 -15.35 -3.33
C PHE A 192 11.57 -16.37 -2.26
N LEU A 193 12.50 -16.04 -1.36
CA LEU A 193 12.83 -16.91 -0.24
C LEU A 193 11.73 -16.87 0.82
N PRO A 194 11.53 -17.95 1.60
CA PRO A 194 10.60 -17.98 2.71
C PRO A 194 11.17 -17.25 3.94
N LEU A 195 11.58 -16.00 3.74
CA LEU A 195 12.29 -15.15 4.68
C LEU A 195 11.57 -13.82 4.82
N ALA A 196 11.37 -13.38 6.06
CA ALA A 196 10.89 -12.04 6.39
C ALA A 196 11.69 -11.46 7.55
N LEU A 197 11.85 -10.14 7.56
CA LEU A 197 12.45 -9.39 8.64
C LEU A 197 11.37 -8.53 9.28
N SER A 198 11.33 -8.50 10.61
CA SER A 198 10.57 -7.49 11.35
C SER A 198 11.56 -6.58 12.05
N ILE A 199 11.48 -5.28 11.77
CA ILE A 199 12.34 -4.26 12.38
C ILE A 199 11.47 -3.48 13.36
N GLN A 200 11.78 -3.58 14.64
CA GLN A 200 11.11 -2.84 15.70
C GLN A 200 11.93 -1.62 16.05
N GLN A 201 11.30 -0.45 16.07
CA GLN A 201 11.89 0.80 16.52
C GLN A 201 11.12 1.32 17.73
N THR A 202 11.85 1.58 18.81
CA THR A 202 11.33 2.31 19.97
C THR A 202 11.56 3.81 19.73
N LEU A 203 10.56 4.65 19.96
CA LEU A 203 10.67 6.11 19.78
C LEU A 203 11.71 6.78 20.69
N PHE A 204 12.26 6.07 21.68
CA PHE A 204 13.25 6.57 22.63
C PHE A 204 14.54 5.77 22.50
N LEU A 205 15.57 6.34 21.86
CA LEU A 205 17.03 6.07 21.92
C LEU A 205 17.55 4.62 22.01
N GLN A 206 16.71 3.61 21.87
CA GLN A 206 17.08 2.20 21.89
C GLN A 206 17.45 1.75 20.47
N PRO A 207 18.47 0.89 20.33
CA PRO A 207 18.80 0.31 19.04
C PRO A 207 17.60 -0.48 18.49
N PRO A 208 17.39 -0.46 17.16
CA PRO A 208 16.30 -1.21 16.55
C PRO A 208 16.51 -2.70 16.78
N VAL A 209 15.43 -3.41 17.14
CA VAL A 209 15.44 -4.87 17.28
C VAL A 209 15.00 -5.47 15.95
N VAL A 210 15.86 -6.30 15.36
CA VAL A 210 15.58 -6.98 14.10
C VAL A 210 15.35 -8.46 14.38
N ASN A 211 14.15 -8.97 14.05
CA ASN A 211 13.87 -10.40 14.09
C ASN A 211 13.84 -10.96 12.68
N ILE A 212 14.46 -12.14 12.52
CA ILE A 212 14.50 -12.88 11.27
C ILE A 212 13.48 -14.02 11.36
N HIS A 213 12.49 -14.00 10.47
CA HIS A 213 11.45 -15.01 10.36
C HIS A 213 11.77 -15.90 9.16
N PHE A 214 12.14 -17.14 9.42
CA PHE A 214 12.39 -18.12 8.37
C PHE A 214 11.35 -19.24 8.43
N ARG A 215 10.71 -19.53 7.30
CA ARG A 215 9.76 -20.63 7.17
C ARG A 215 10.41 -21.80 6.45
N ARG A 216 10.59 -22.91 7.18
CA ARG A 216 11.00 -24.22 6.63
C ARG A 216 9.88 -24.87 5.85
#